data_AF-A0A2X3JE32-F1
#
_entry.id   AF-A0A2X3JE32-F1
#
_cell.length_a   1.000
_cell.length_b   1.000
_cell.length_c   1.000
_cell.angle_alpha   90.00
_cell.angle_beta   90.00
_cell.angle_gamma   90.00
#
_symmetry.space_group_name_H-M   'P 1'
#
loop_
_entity.id
_entity.type
_entity.pdbx_description
1 polymer ?
#
loop_
_entity_poly.entity_id
_entity_poly.type
_entity_poly.pdbx_seq_one_letter_code
_entity_poly.pdbx_strand_id
1 'polypeptide(L)'
;MLREKLTISRYDSIVPGGRYHNFKDFINFPNVGKANLVNKPLPRLRHIWFDKAQFRNGFDAIRERDVLLYYPYHTFEHVLELLRQASFDPSVLAIKINIYRVAKDSRIIDSMIHAAHNGKKVTVVVELQARFDEEANIHWAKRLDRSRRARYLLCAGAENSRQTVPDFT
;
A
#
# COMPACT_ATOMS: atom_id res chain seq x y z
N MET A 1 38.66 7.92 21.01
CA MET A 1 38.59 7.56 19.57
C MET A 1 37.17 7.59 18.98
N LEU A 2 36.28 6.59 19.17
CA LEU A 2 34.96 6.59 18.48
C LEU A 2 34.07 7.75 18.89
N ARG A 3 34.10 8.13 20.18
CA ARG A 3 33.35 9.28 20.71
C ARG A 3 33.72 10.60 20.02
N GLU A 4 35.01 10.78 19.69
CA GLU A 4 35.50 11.98 19.01
C GLU A 4 35.19 11.93 17.52
N LYS A 5 35.34 10.75 16.87
CA LYS A 5 35.03 10.58 15.44
C LYS A 5 33.55 10.73 15.09
N LEU A 6 32.66 10.34 16.02
CA LEU A 6 31.21 10.48 15.85
C LEU A 6 30.69 11.81 16.39
N THR A 7 31.58 12.71 16.85
CA THR A 7 31.23 14.05 17.35
C THR A 7 30.12 14.01 18.42
N ILE A 8 30.19 13.04 19.34
CA ILE A 8 29.14 12.81 20.33
C ILE A 8 29.07 14.01 21.30
N SER A 9 27.95 14.74 21.23
CA SER A 9 27.67 15.95 22.00
C SER A 9 27.05 15.64 23.38
N ARG A 10 26.65 16.68 24.11
CA ARG A 10 25.97 16.55 25.41
C ARG A 10 24.54 16.02 25.31
N TYR A 11 23.92 16.10 24.14
CA TYR A 11 22.56 15.61 23.89
C TYR A 11 22.53 14.16 23.40
N ASP A 12 23.70 13.63 23.03
CA ASP A 12 23.82 12.28 22.51
C ASP A 12 24.00 11.27 23.65
N SER A 13 23.36 10.11 23.48
CA SER A 13 23.41 9.04 24.49
C SER A 13 24.47 8.01 24.12
N ILE A 14 25.36 7.72 25.08
CA ILE A 14 26.28 6.59 25.00
C ILE A 14 25.77 5.52 25.95
N VAL A 15 25.25 4.43 25.40
CA VAL A 15 24.75 3.30 26.17
C VAL A 15 25.66 2.10 25.89
N PRO A 16 26.33 1.51 26.90
CA PRO A 16 27.07 0.27 26.71
C PRO A 16 26.07 -0.86 26.42
N GLY A 17 26.33 -1.65 25.38
CA GLY A 17 25.52 -2.81 25.03
C GLY A 17 26.31 -4.10 25.06
N GLY A 18 25.60 -5.23 25.08
CA GLY A 18 26.21 -6.56 25.04
C GLY A 18 26.88 -6.88 23.69
N ARG A 19 27.43 -8.09 23.57
CA ARG A 19 28.19 -8.55 22.39
C ARG A 19 27.39 -8.50 21.07
N TYR A 20 26.08 -8.74 21.13
CA TYR A 20 25.21 -8.80 19.96
C TYR A 20 24.21 -7.65 19.99
N HIS A 21 24.03 -7.01 18.83
CA HIS A 21 23.05 -5.95 18.61
C HIS A 21 22.08 -6.39 17.50
N ASN A 22 21.05 -5.60 17.20
CA ASN A 22 20.06 -5.91 16.14
C ASN A 22 19.34 -7.26 16.29
N PHE A 23 18.87 -7.59 17.51
CA PHE A 23 18.06 -8.80 17.72
C PHE A 23 16.77 -8.87 16.88
N LYS A 24 16.36 -7.77 16.24
CA LYS A 24 15.33 -7.76 15.19
C LYS A 24 15.62 -8.71 14.03
N ASP A 25 16.88 -9.06 13.79
CA ASP A 25 17.28 -9.99 12.74
C ASP A 25 16.73 -11.41 12.99
N PHE A 26 16.40 -11.74 14.25
CA PHE A 26 15.74 -13.00 14.60
C PHE A 26 14.29 -13.10 14.10
N ILE A 27 13.67 -12.00 13.66
CA ILE A 27 12.35 -12.05 13.00
C ILE A 27 12.42 -12.92 11.73
N ASN A 28 13.55 -12.87 11.02
CA ASN A 28 13.79 -13.67 9.81
C ASN A 28 14.70 -14.86 10.09
N PHE A 29 14.78 -15.32 11.34
CA PHE A 29 15.63 -16.45 11.69
C PHE A 29 15.18 -17.70 10.91
N PRO A 30 16.09 -18.40 10.22
CA PRO A 30 15.73 -19.54 9.40
C PRO A 30 15.30 -20.73 10.28
N ASN A 31 14.25 -21.43 9.87
CA ASN A 31 13.93 -22.72 10.48
C ASN A 31 14.89 -23.80 9.96
N VAL A 32 15.80 -24.25 10.83
CA VAL A 32 16.79 -25.30 10.52
C VAL A 32 16.33 -26.72 10.88
N GLY A 33 15.16 -26.86 11.51
CA GLY A 33 14.65 -28.13 11.98
C GLY A 33 13.39 -28.60 11.24
N LYS A 34 12.53 -29.33 11.95
CA LYS A 34 11.28 -29.87 11.41
C LYS A 34 10.19 -28.79 11.31
N ALA A 35 9.16 -29.05 10.51
CA ALA A 35 8.07 -28.10 10.28
C ALA A 35 7.25 -27.76 11.54
N ASN A 36 7.29 -28.59 12.57
CA ASN A 36 6.63 -28.33 13.86
C ASN A 36 7.26 -27.18 14.67
N LEU A 37 8.45 -26.70 14.28
CA LEU A 37 9.09 -25.53 14.88
C LEU A 37 8.55 -24.21 14.34
N VAL A 38 7.67 -24.26 13.33
CA VAL A 38 7.07 -23.08 12.69
C VAL A 38 5.55 -23.21 12.76
N ASN A 39 4.87 -22.07 12.94
CA ASN A 39 3.42 -22.03 12.88
C ASN A 39 2.93 -22.47 11.50
N LYS A 40 1.93 -23.37 11.48
CA LYS A 40 1.31 -23.80 10.23
C LYS A 40 0.65 -22.60 9.54
N PRO A 41 0.87 -22.38 8.23
CA PRO A 41 0.24 -21.29 7.52
C PRO A 41 -1.28 -21.50 7.48
N LEU A 42 -2.04 -20.47 7.82
CA LEU A 42 -3.49 -20.47 7.69
C LEU A 42 -3.84 -20.00 6.27
N PRO A 43 -4.50 -20.83 5.44
CA PRO A 43 -4.88 -20.42 4.09
C PRO A 43 -5.90 -19.29 4.16
N ARG A 44 -5.69 -18.26 3.33
CA ARG A 44 -6.62 -17.13 3.20
C ARG A 44 -7.84 -17.56 2.40
N LEU A 45 -9.03 -17.36 2.95
CA LEU A 45 -10.28 -17.79 2.37
C LEU A 45 -10.77 -16.80 1.30
N ARG A 46 -11.38 -17.33 0.23
CA ARG A 46 -12.19 -16.52 -0.69
C ARG A 46 -13.58 -16.34 -0.10
N HIS A 47 -14.14 -15.14 -0.20
CA HIS A 47 -15.49 -14.87 0.23
C HIS A 47 -16.44 -15.36 -0.87
N ILE A 48 -17.10 -16.49 -0.62
CA ILE A 48 -17.90 -17.27 -1.59
C ILE A 48 -18.95 -16.40 -2.31
N TRP A 49 -19.41 -15.32 -1.68
CA TRP A 49 -20.35 -14.37 -2.29
C TRP A 49 -19.88 -13.82 -3.64
N PHE A 50 -18.59 -13.52 -3.80
CA PHE A 50 -18.05 -13.01 -5.07
C PHE A 50 -18.00 -14.06 -6.19
N ASP A 51 -18.09 -15.35 -5.84
CA ASP A 51 -17.98 -16.47 -6.79
C ASP A 51 -19.35 -17.05 -7.18
N LYS A 52 -20.46 -16.45 -6.73
CA LYS A 52 -21.80 -16.92 -7.12
C LYS A 52 -22.05 -16.69 -8.61
N ALA A 53 -22.43 -17.75 -9.33
CA ALA A 53 -22.68 -17.72 -10.77
C ALA A 53 -23.75 -16.72 -11.24
N GLN A 54 -24.61 -16.25 -10.33
CA GLN A 54 -25.61 -15.22 -10.62
C GLN A 54 -24.99 -13.82 -10.85
N PHE A 55 -23.76 -13.59 -10.39
CA PHE A 55 -23.06 -12.31 -10.53
C PHE A 55 -22.08 -12.38 -11.71
N ARG A 56 -22.10 -11.36 -12.58
CA ARG A 56 -21.19 -11.31 -13.73
C ARG A 56 -19.83 -10.72 -13.36
N ASN A 57 -19.80 -9.84 -12.37
CA ASN A 57 -18.61 -9.13 -11.91
C ASN A 57 -18.73 -8.78 -10.42
N GLY A 58 -17.66 -8.20 -9.86
CA GLY A 58 -17.63 -7.80 -8.45
C GLY A 58 -18.64 -6.70 -8.10
N PHE A 59 -19.04 -5.86 -9.06
CA PHE A 59 -20.03 -4.81 -8.84
C PHE A 59 -21.42 -5.36 -8.60
N ASP A 60 -21.81 -6.44 -9.30
CA ASP A 60 -23.10 -7.10 -9.09
C ASP A 60 -23.21 -7.67 -7.67
N ALA A 61 -22.14 -8.30 -7.19
CA ALA A 61 -22.08 -8.86 -5.84
C ALA A 61 -22.25 -7.79 -4.75
N ILE A 62 -21.63 -6.62 -4.94
CA ILE A 62 -21.70 -5.48 -4.00
C ILE A 62 -23.05 -4.75 -4.12
N ARG A 63 -23.61 -4.64 -5.34
CA ARG A 63 -24.92 -4.02 -5.56
C ARG A 63 -26.04 -4.81 -4.87
N GLU A 64 -25.93 -6.13 -4.86
CA GLU A 64 -26.91 -7.01 -4.24
C GLU A 64 -26.90 -6.90 -2.71
N ARG A 65 -25.71 -6.91 -2.08
CA ARG A 65 -25.55 -6.80 -0.61
C ARG A 65 -24.19 -6.22 -0.22
N ASP A 66 -24.15 -5.56 0.94
CA ASP A 66 -22.91 -5.15 1.59
C ASP A 66 -22.02 -6.36 1.89
N VAL A 67 -20.71 -6.20 1.69
CA VAL A 67 -19.71 -7.26 1.89
C VAL A 67 -18.67 -6.83 2.90
N LEU A 68 -18.51 -7.61 3.97
CA LEU A 68 -17.45 -7.44 4.96
C LEU A 68 -16.35 -8.48 4.74
N LEU A 69 -15.12 -8.01 4.52
CA LEU A 69 -13.94 -8.87 4.46
C LEU A 69 -13.09 -8.66 5.72
N TYR A 70 -12.75 -9.76 6.38
CA TYR A 70 -11.93 -9.73 7.60
C TYR A 70 -10.55 -10.34 7.36
N TYR A 71 -9.50 -9.53 7.49
CA TYR A 71 -8.11 -9.91 7.25
C TYR A 71 -7.40 -10.31 8.55
N PRO A 72 -6.47 -11.29 8.54
CA PRO A 72 -5.92 -12.01 7.39
C PRO A 72 -6.70 -13.27 6.98
N TYR A 73 -7.89 -13.50 7.56
CA TYR A 73 -8.71 -14.70 7.29
C TYR A 73 -9.23 -14.74 5.84
N HIS A 74 -9.63 -13.60 5.30
CA HIS A 74 -10.00 -13.45 3.90
C HIS A 74 -8.81 -13.04 3.04
N THR A 75 -8.87 -13.35 1.74
CA THR A 75 -7.89 -12.86 0.77
C THR A 75 -8.13 -11.40 0.41
N PHE A 76 -7.05 -10.62 0.32
CA PHE A 76 -7.08 -9.24 -0.19
C PHE A 76 -7.32 -9.18 -1.71
N GLU A 77 -7.27 -10.34 -2.38
CA GLU A 77 -7.43 -10.45 -3.83
C GLU A 77 -8.77 -9.90 -4.34
N HIS A 78 -9.85 -9.96 -3.54
CA HIS A 78 -11.16 -9.40 -3.95
C HIS A 78 -11.10 -7.89 -4.21
N VAL A 79 -10.36 -7.15 -3.37
CA VAL A 79 -10.19 -5.70 -3.53
C VAL A 79 -9.35 -5.40 -4.77
N LEU A 80 -8.28 -6.18 -4.99
CA LEU A 80 -7.42 -6.02 -6.15
C LEU A 80 -8.15 -6.32 -7.45
N GLU A 81 -8.95 -7.39 -7.47
CA GLU A 81 -9.75 -7.76 -8.63
C GLU A 81 -10.84 -6.72 -8.92
N LEU A 82 -11.49 -6.16 -7.89
CA LEU A 82 -12.46 -5.07 -8.06
C LEU A 82 -11.80 -3.82 -8.66
N LEU A 83 -10.64 -3.41 -8.17
CA LEU A 83 -9.90 -2.26 -8.71
C LEU A 83 -9.40 -2.52 -10.13
N ARG A 84 -8.98 -3.76 -10.42
CA ARG A 84 -8.59 -4.18 -11.76
C ARG A 84 -9.77 -4.10 -12.72
N GLN A 85 -10.93 -4.67 -12.37
CA GLN A 85 -12.17 -4.57 -13.15
C GLN A 85 -12.57 -3.10 -13.38
N ALA A 86 -12.54 -2.30 -12.33
CA ALA A 86 -12.83 -0.87 -12.41
C ALA A 86 -11.91 -0.11 -13.35
N SER A 87 -10.70 -0.60 -13.60
CA SER A 87 -9.73 0.07 -14.47
C SER A 87 -10.10 -0.02 -15.96
N PHE A 88 -10.81 -1.05 -16.40
CA PHE A 88 -11.17 -1.26 -17.82
C PHE A 88 -12.68 -1.34 -18.09
N ASP A 89 -13.53 -1.52 -17.09
CA ASP A 89 -14.98 -1.56 -17.27
C ASP A 89 -15.51 -0.25 -17.87
N PRO A 90 -16.13 -0.24 -19.07
CA PRO A 90 -16.62 0.98 -19.72
C PRO A 90 -17.63 1.78 -18.90
N SER A 91 -18.35 1.14 -17.98
CA SER A 91 -19.37 1.78 -17.12
C SER A 91 -18.75 2.62 -15.99
N VAL A 92 -17.47 2.42 -15.67
CA VAL A 92 -16.79 3.16 -14.59
C VAL A 92 -16.29 4.51 -15.11
N LEU A 93 -16.82 5.59 -14.53
CA LEU A 93 -16.48 6.97 -14.90
C LEU A 93 -15.25 7.52 -14.16
N ALA A 94 -15.13 7.18 -12.87
CA ALA A 94 -14.12 7.75 -11.98
C ALA A 94 -13.74 6.77 -10.87
N ILE A 95 -12.49 6.86 -10.40
CA ILE A 95 -11.99 6.09 -9.25
C ILE A 95 -11.32 7.06 -8.28
N LYS A 96 -11.68 6.97 -7.00
CA LYS A 96 -11.05 7.73 -5.92
C LYS A 96 -10.55 6.77 -4.86
N ILE A 97 -9.29 6.90 -4.45
CA ILE A 97 -8.67 6.02 -3.44
C ILE A 97 -7.67 6.78 -2.59
N ASN A 98 -7.58 6.40 -1.31
CA ASN A 98 -6.57 6.89 -0.39
C ASN A 98 -5.54 5.78 -0.15
N ILE A 99 -4.26 6.11 -0.24
CA ILE A 99 -3.16 5.16 -0.04
C ILE A 99 -2.22 5.73 1.03
N TYR A 100 -2.18 5.06 2.17
CA TYR A 100 -1.30 5.45 3.28
C TYR A 100 0.15 5.05 3.04
N ARG A 101 0.37 3.80 2.60
CA ARG A 101 1.69 3.23 2.30
C ARG A 101 1.63 2.43 1.02
N VAL A 102 2.51 2.76 0.08
CA VAL A 102 2.60 2.06 -1.19
C VAL A 102 3.68 0.99 -1.09
N ALA A 103 3.32 -0.28 -1.33
CA ALA A 103 4.32 -1.32 -1.51
C ALA A 103 5.20 -1.01 -2.75
N LYS A 104 6.47 -1.46 -2.73
CA LYS A 104 7.43 -1.21 -3.83
C LYS A 104 6.90 -1.60 -5.22
N ASP A 105 5.99 -2.58 -5.30
CA ASP A 105 5.28 -3.01 -6.51
C ASP A 105 3.77 -3.12 -6.27
N SER A 106 3.10 -1.96 -6.13
CA SER A 106 1.68 -1.93 -5.78
C SER A 106 0.77 -2.17 -7.00
N ARG A 107 0.16 -3.36 -7.06
CA ARG A 107 -0.89 -3.72 -8.04
C ARG A 107 -2.06 -2.72 -8.07
N ILE A 108 -2.28 -1.99 -6.96
CA ILE A 108 -3.27 -0.92 -6.88
C ILE A 108 -2.88 0.26 -7.76
N ILE A 109 -1.62 0.71 -7.67
CA ILE A 109 -1.14 1.85 -8.46
C ILE A 109 -1.16 1.52 -9.95
N ASP A 110 -0.74 0.31 -10.33
CA ASP A 110 -0.80 -0.15 -11.72
C ASP A 110 -2.25 -0.11 -12.24
N SER A 111 -3.22 -0.59 -11.46
CA SER A 111 -4.64 -0.53 -11.82
C SER A 111 -5.14 0.92 -11.99
N MET A 112 -4.66 1.85 -11.15
CA MET A 112 -5.00 3.28 -11.26
C MET A 112 -4.40 3.92 -12.51
N ILE A 113 -3.16 3.55 -12.87
CA ILE A 113 -2.52 3.97 -14.12
C ILE A 113 -3.32 3.46 -15.32
N HIS A 114 -3.68 2.16 -15.34
CA HIS A 114 -4.52 1.58 -16.40
C HIS A 114 -5.89 2.29 -16.51
N ALA A 115 -6.51 2.61 -15.38
CA ALA A 115 -7.77 3.35 -15.36
C ALA A 115 -7.64 4.74 -16.01
N ALA A 116 -6.54 5.45 -15.71
CA ALA A 116 -6.27 6.76 -16.30
C ALA A 116 -6.01 6.66 -17.81
N HIS A 117 -5.29 5.63 -18.27
CA HIS A 117 -5.09 5.35 -19.71
C HIS A 117 -6.40 5.01 -20.42
N ASN A 118 -7.31 4.29 -19.77
CA ASN A 118 -8.66 4.01 -20.27
C ASN A 118 -9.61 5.21 -20.16
N GLY A 119 -9.07 6.40 -19.90
CA GLY A 119 -9.80 7.66 -19.93
C GLY A 119 -10.63 7.96 -18.69
N LYS A 120 -10.54 7.15 -17.63
CA LYS A 120 -11.29 7.33 -16.38
C LYS A 120 -10.69 8.47 -15.57
N LYS A 121 -11.54 9.17 -14.79
CA LYS A 121 -11.08 10.22 -13.89
C LYS A 121 -10.54 9.59 -12.60
N VAL A 122 -9.23 9.54 -12.45
CA VAL A 122 -8.58 8.89 -11.30
C VAL A 122 -8.10 9.96 -10.32
N THR A 123 -8.42 9.79 -9.03
CA THR A 123 -7.90 10.62 -7.94
C THR A 123 -7.29 9.73 -6.88
N VAL A 124 -5.99 9.89 -6.64
CA VAL A 124 -5.25 9.16 -5.61
C VAL A 124 -4.77 10.16 -4.57
N VAL A 125 -5.14 9.94 -3.32
CA VAL A 125 -4.62 10.70 -2.18
C VAL A 125 -3.55 9.86 -1.49
N VAL A 126 -2.35 10.41 -1.34
CA VAL A 126 -1.24 9.71 -0.66
C VAL A 126 -0.73 10.53 0.51
N GLU A 127 -0.56 9.85 1.63
CA GLU A 127 0.01 10.45 2.83
C GLU A 127 1.54 10.35 2.76
N LEU A 128 2.21 11.48 2.50
CA LEU A 128 3.66 11.49 2.38
C LEU A 128 4.37 11.26 3.70
N GLN A 129 3.78 11.74 4.81
CA GLN A 129 4.37 11.63 6.15
C GLN A 129 4.20 10.23 6.78
N ALA A 130 3.91 9.21 5.97
CA ALA A 130 3.97 7.84 6.43
C ALA A 130 5.40 7.54 6.91
N ARG A 131 5.56 7.42 8.23
CA ARG A 131 6.87 7.17 8.86
C ARG A 131 7.56 6.00 8.17
N PHE A 132 8.80 6.25 7.73
CA PHE A 132 9.76 5.31 7.12
C PHE A 132 9.60 4.97 5.62
N ASP A 133 8.65 5.56 4.88
CA ASP A 133 8.37 5.18 3.46
C ASP A 133 8.30 6.38 2.48
N GLU A 134 8.85 7.54 2.85
CA GLU A 134 8.74 8.80 2.09
C GLU A 134 9.26 8.70 0.64
N GLU A 135 10.44 8.11 0.44
CA GLU A 135 11.06 7.99 -0.89
C GLU A 135 10.20 7.16 -1.87
N ALA A 136 9.58 6.10 -1.37
CA ALA A 136 8.70 5.24 -2.17
C ALA A 136 7.45 6.01 -2.62
N ASN A 137 6.82 6.75 -1.71
CA ASN A 137 5.63 7.55 -2.02
C ASN A 137 5.93 8.67 -3.03
N ILE A 138 7.13 9.28 -2.97
CA ILE A 138 7.59 10.28 -3.95
C ILE A 138 7.78 9.64 -5.34
N HIS A 139 8.36 8.45 -5.42
CA HIS A 139 8.55 7.75 -6.69
C HIS A 139 7.21 7.48 -7.40
N TRP A 140 6.20 7.01 -6.65
CA TRP A 140 4.88 6.70 -7.20
C TRP A 140 4.10 7.94 -7.65
N ALA A 141 4.24 9.06 -6.93
CA ALA A 141 3.68 10.35 -7.35
C ALA A 141 4.12 10.72 -8.77
N LYS A 142 5.43 10.63 -9.04
CA LYS A 142 6.04 10.92 -10.35
C LYS A 142 5.58 9.97 -11.47
N ARG A 143 5.13 8.76 -11.12
CA ARG A 143 4.69 7.76 -12.10
C ARG A 143 3.22 7.97 -12.48
N LEU A 144 2.39 8.37 -11.52
CA LEU A 144 0.96 8.67 -11.76
C LEU A 144 0.76 10.01 -12.49
N ASP A 145 1.55 11.03 -12.19
CA ASP A 145 1.40 12.38 -12.77
C ASP A 145 1.64 12.44 -14.29
N ARG A 146 2.44 11.51 -14.83
CA ARG A 146 2.65 11.39 -16.29
C ARG A 146 1.36 11.09 -17.05
N SER A 147 0.36 10.54 -16.38
CA SER A 147 -0.98 10.36 -16.94
C SER A 147 -1.78 11.63 -16.69
N ARG A 148 -1.91 12.51 -17.70
CA ARG A 148 -2.65 13.80 -17.64
C ARG A 148 -4.10 13.75 -17.08
N ARG A 149 -4.65 12.56 -16.82
CA ARG A 149 -6.00 12.31 -16.25
C ARG A 149 -6.00 11.74 -14.83
N ALA A 150 -4.85 11.41 -14.27
CA ALA A 150 -4.71 11.03 -12.87
C ALA A 150 -4.34 12.27 -12.04
N ARG A 151 -5.10 12.55 -10.98
CA ARG A 151 -4.73 13.57 -10.00
C ARG A 151 -4.15 12.92 -8.77
N TYR A 152 -2.95 13.36 -8.42
CA TYR A 152 -2.25 12.95 -7.20
C TYR A 152 -2.32 14.08 -6.17
N LEU A 153 -2.87 13.77 -5.00
CA LEU A 153 -3.00 14.72 -3.89
C LEU A 153 -2.10 14.25 -2.76
N LEU A 154 -1.20 15.13 -2.32
CA LEU A 154 -0.32 14.88 -1.19
C LEU A 154 -0.99 15.42 0.07
N CYS A 155 -1.22 14.54 1.05
CA CYS A 155 -1.63 14.96 2.38
C CYS A 155 -0.40 14.93 3.29
N ALA A 156 0.05 16.11 3.72
CA ALA A 156 0.88 16.26 4.91
C ALA A 156 -0.06 16.29 6.13
N GLY A 157 0.31 15.64 7.23
CA GLY A 157 -0.57 15.38 8.37
C GLY A 157 -1.25 16.63 8.95
N ALA A 158 -2.45 16.41 9.51
CA ALA A 158 -3.27 17.23 10.41
C ALA A 158 -3.50 18.73 10.13
N GLU A 159 -2.89 19.33 9.10
CA GLU A 159 -3.21 20.70 8.68
C GLU A 159 -3.68 20.72 7.23
N ASN A 160 -4.77 21.44 7.03
CA ASN A 160 -5.66 21.42 5.88
C ASN A 160 -5.05 22.11 4.64
N SER A 161 -3.86 21.69 4.20
CA SER A 161 -3.23 22.22 2.99
C SER A 161 -3.40 21.25 1.83
N ARG A 162 -4.31 21.57 0.91
CA ARG A 162 -4.35 20.98 -0.43
C ARG A 162 -3.09 21.42 -1.17
N GLN A 163 -2.00 20.68 -1.06
CA GLN A 163 -0.85 20.87 -1.94
C GLN A 163 -1.03 19.95 -3.14
N THR A 164 -1.43 20.54 -4.26
CA THR A 164 -1.17 19.96 -5.58
C THR A 164 0.34 19.95 -5.77
N VAL A 165 0.88 18.86 -6.33
CA VAL A 165 2.28 18.78 -6.72
C VAL A 165 2.62 20.03 -7.56
N PRO A 166 3.67 20.79 -7.25
CA PRO A 166 4.09 21.88 -8.13
C PRO A 166 4.44 21.28 -9.49
N ASP A 167 4.00 21.93 -10.58
CA ASP A 167 4.48 21.61 -11.92
C ASP A 167 6.01 21.70 -11.92
N PHE A 168 6.67 20.54 -11.89
CA PHE A 168 8.11 20.45 -12.13
C PHE A 168 8.28 20.26 -13.64
N THR A 169 8.39 21.39 -14.36
CA THR A 169 8.99 21.44 -15.69
C THR A 169 10.34 20.74 -15.72
#